data_AF-A0A0C9VN62-F1
#
_entry.id   AF-A0A0C9VN62-F1
#
_cell.length_a   1.000
_cell.length_b   1.000
_cell.length_c   1.000
_cell.angle_alpha   90.00
_cell.angle_beta   90.00
_cell.angle_gamma   90.00
#
_symmetry.space_group_name_H-M   'P 1'
#
loop_
_entity.id
_entity.type
_entity.pdbx_description
1 polymer ?
#
loop_
_entity_poly.entity_id
_entity_poly.type
_entity_poly.pdbx_seq_one_letter_code
_entity_poly.pdbx_strand_id
1 'polypeptide(L)'
;MFIEAAPEPVTDLSVEWSERWLCDHAGKPRNNRNPNISPSKSRTRAPSIKVGCKAWIYAERSIGNDMVKIVHRWEHAGHNADSLDNMRASRNPDVVRAWLDEKVSQGFDQKAIKALLRMTSEELSEITPYLETVPYSIKINAMDIYNAIRRKGDIDTRLASELDDSIALWLEKLLAFLKVLATKTSLK
;
A
#
# COMPACT_ATOMS: atom_id res chain seq x y z
N MET A 1 -48.34 26.15 31.18
CA MET A 1 -47.74 24.81 31.26
C MET A 1 -47.25 24.48 29.87
N PHE A 2 -45.97 24.77 29.60
CA PHE A 2 -45.38 24.52 28.28
C PHE A 2 -44.98 23.06 28.22
N ILE A 3 -45.64 22.29 27.35
CA ILE A 3 -45.25 20.92 27.05
C ILE A 3 -44.15 21.04 25.99
N GLU A 4 -42.91 20.80 26.39
CA GLU A 4 -41.80 20.62 25.46
C GLU A 4 -42.12 19.42 24.56
N ALA A 5 -42.24 19.68 23.25
CA ALA A 5 -42.37 18.63 22.26
C ALA A 5 -41.10 17.78 22.27
N ALA A 6 -41.26 16.46 22.31
CA ALA A 6 -40.16 15.52 22.18
C ALA A 6 -39.38 15.78 20.88
N PRO A 7 -38.04 15.68 20.88
CA PRO A 7 -37.27 15.84 19.65
C PRO A 7 -37.70 14.77 18.64
N GLU A 8 -38.09 15.21 17.45
CA GLU A 8 -38.45 14.30 16.36
C GLU A 8 -37.30 13.32 16.06
N PRO A 9 -37.60 12.06 15.71
CA PRO A 9 -36.57 11.09 15.36
C PRO A 9 -35.83 11.61 14.13
N VAL A 10 -34.54 11.94 14.31
CA VAL A 10 -33.65 12.33 13.22
C VAL A 10 -33.64 11.17 12.24
N THR A 11 -34.38 11.36 11.14
CA THR A 11 -34.45 10.46 10.00
C THR A 11 -33.04 10.13 9.56
N ASP A 12 -32.77 8.84 9.39
CA ASP A 12 -31.55 8.26 8.84
C ASP A 12 -31.16 9.00 7.55
N LEU A 13 -30.29 10.00 7.68
CA LEU A 13 -29.76 10.74 6.54
C LEU A 13 -28.82 9.79 5.82
N SER A 14 -29.29 9.21 4.72
CA SER A 14 -28.52 8.36 3.82
C SER A 14 -27.11 8.94 3.63
N VAL A 15 -26.09 8.11 3.87
CA VAL A 15 -24.68 8.49 3.77
C VAL A 15 -24.34 8.74 2.30
N GLU A 16 -23.87 9.95 1.98
CA GLU A 16 -23.37 10.30 0.64
C GLU A 16 -22.00 9.65 0.40
N TRP A 17 -21.15 9.75 1.42
CA TRP A 17 -19.78 9.29 1.36
C TRP A 17 -19.31 8.88 2.76
N SER A 18 -18.49 7.83 2.82
CA SER A 18 -17.80 7.44 4.04
C SER A 18 -16.44 6.84 3.73
N GLU A 19 -15.48 7.09 4.60
CA GLU A 19 -14.15 6.48 4.54
C GLU A 19 -13.70 6.01 5.92
N ARG A 20 -12.96 4.89 5.94
CA ARG A 20 -12.46 4.29 7.17
C ARG A 20 -10.96 4.02 7.06
N TRP A 21 -10.21 4.55 8.00
CA TRP A 21 -8.78 4.29 8.14
C TRP A 21 -8.53 3.43 9.36
N LEU A 22 -7.77 2.35 9.17
CA LEU A 22 -7.34 1.46 10.25
C LEU A 22 -5.84 1.68 10.50
N CYS A 23 -5.41 1.50 11.74
CA CYS A 23 -3.99 1.40 12.02
C CYS A 23 -3.36 0.28 11.18
N ASP A 24 -2.16 0.53 10.64
CA ASP A 24 -1.41 -0.46 9.86
C ASP A 24 -0.96 -1.68 10.67
N HIS A 25 -0.98 -1.60 12.00
CA HIS A 25 -0.78 -2.71 12.94
C HIS A 25 -2.08 -3.49 13.22
N ALA A 26 -3.23 -3.10 12.65
CA ALA A 26 -4.51 -3.78 12.83
C ALA A 26 -4.58 -5.14 12.12
N GLY A 27 -5.25 -6.11 12.76
CA GLY A 27 -5.34 -7.49 12.29
C GLY A 27 -4.31 -8.42 12.94
N LYS A 28 -4.41 -9.73 12.68
CA LYS A 28 -3.55 -10.74 13.31
C LYS A 28 -2.37 -11.12 12.40
N PRO A 29 -1.21 -11.53 12.97
CA PRO A 29 -0.15 -12.15 12.20
C PRO A 29 -0.68 -13.34 11.40
N ARG A 30 -0.31 -13.44 10.12
CA ARG A 30 -0.62 -14.61 9.29
C ARG A 30 0.60 -15.53 9.28
N ASN A 31 0.43 -16.77 9.71
CA ASN A 31 1.47 -17.80 9.61
C ASN A 31 1.16 -18.72 8.42
N ASN A 32 1.79 -18.46 7.28
CA ASN A 32 1.67 -19.28 6.07
C ASN A 32 2.80 -20.32 5.96
N ARG A 33 3.43 -20.70 7.08
CA ARG A 33 4.52 -21.68 7.08
C ARG A 33 3.93 -23.04 6.74
N ASN A 34 4.53 -23.72 5.76
CA ASN A 34 4.23 -25.13 5.53
C ASN A 34 4.76 -25.93 6.74
N PRO A 35 3.90 -26.60 7.51
CA PRO A 35 4.32 -27.33 8.71
C PRO A 35 5.25 -28.51 8.38
N ASN A 36 5.27 -28.98 7.13
CA ASN A 36 6.04 -30.13 6.69
C ASN A 36 7.50 -29.81 6.30
N ILE A 37 7.93 -28.55 6.41
CA ILE A 37 9.31 -28.13 6.09
C ILE A 37 10.15 -28.14 7.37
N SER A 38 11.32 -28.80 7.33
CA SER A 38 12.25 -28.81 8.45
C SER A 38 12.62 -27.39 8.91
N PRO A 39 12.83 -27.15 10.22
CA PRO A 39 13.20 -25.82 10.72
C PRO A 39 14.41 -25.22 10.00
N SER A 40 15.39 -26.04 9.63
CA SER A 40 16.59 -25.67 8.88
C SER A 40 16.33 -25.18 7.45
N LYS A 41 15.25 -25.63 6.81
CA LYS A 41 14.85 -25.22 5.46
C LYS A 41 13.83 -24.07 5.48
N SER A 42 13.37 -23.67 6.66
CA SER A 42 12.47 -22.54 6.79
C SER A 42 13.25 -21.23 6.82
N ARG A 43 12.87 -20.30 5.94
CA ARG A 43 13.37 -18.92 6.01
C ARG A 43 12.96 -18.29 7.35
N THR A 44 13.93 -17.72 8.06
CA THR A 44 13.68 -16.80 9.17
C THR A 44 13.01 -15.55 8.60
N ARG A 45 11.81 -15.22 9.09
CA ARG A 45 11.09 -13.99 8.71
C ARG A 45 11.08 -13.04 9.90
N ALA A 46 11.18 -11.74 9.61
CA ALA A 46 10.88 -10.72 10.59
C ALA A 46 9.45 -10.91 11.13
N PRO A 47 9.19 -10.56 12.41
CA PRO A 47 7.85 -10.62 12.98
C PRO A 47 6.88 -9.76 12.16
N SER A 48 5.61 -10.16 12.14
CA SER A 48 4.58 -9.37 11.48
C SER A 48 4.37 -8.07 12.23
N ILE A 49 4.19 -6.96 11.50
CA ILE A 49 3.73 -5.69 12.08
C ILE A 49 2.29 -5.77 12.62
N LYS A 50 1.53 -6.82 12.26
CA LYS A 50 0.13 -6.98 12.65
C LYS A 50 0.05 -7.49 14.08
N VAL A 51 -0.40 -6.67 15.03
CA VAL A 51 -0.48 -6.98 16.47
C VAL A 51 -1.91 -6.99 17.02
N GLY A 52 -2.90 -6.83 16.15
CA GLY A 52 -4.31 -6.78 16.55
C GLY A 52 -4.74 -5.40 17.06
N CYS A 53 -4.04 -4.34 16.65
CA CYS A 53 -4.41 -2.98 17.03
C CYS A 53 -5.86 -2.66 16.65
N LYS A 54 -6.57 -1.97 17.54
CA LYS A 54 -7.99 -1.59 17.39
C LYS A 54 -8.18 -0.11 17.07
N ALA A 55 -7.11 0.65 16.86
CA ALA A 55 -7.21 2.06 16.50
C ALA A 55 -7.73 2.24 15.08
N TRP A 56 -8.65 3.19 14.90
CA TRP A 56 -9.26 3.52 13.61
C TRP A 56 -9.89 4.92 13.62
N ILE A 57 -10.07 5.47 12.42
CA ILE A 57 -10.78 6.71 12.15
C ILE A 57 -11.85 6.38 11.11
N TYR A 58 -13.03 6.97 11.24
CA TYR A 58 -14.13 6.84 10.31
C TYR A 58 -14.70 8.24 10.07
N ALA A 59 -14.77 8.65 8.82
CA ALA A 59 -15.40 9.88 8.39
C ALA A 59 -16.64 9.52 7.57
N GLU A 60 -17.73 10.24 7.81
CA GLU A 60 -18.94 10.14 6.99
C GLU A 60 -19.51 11.52 6.71
N ARG A 61 -20.08 11.68 5.52
CA ARG A 61 -20.87 12.84 5.12
C ARG A 61 -22.27 12.37 4.74
N SER A 62 -23.28 12.97 5.35
CA SER A 62 -24.68 12.69 5.07
C SER A 62 -25.20 13.51 3.89
N ILE A 63 -26.11 12.95 3.09
CA ILE A 63 -26.74 13.68 1.99
C ILE A 63 -27.48 14.92 2.54
N GLY A 64 -27.23 16.08 1.92
CA GLY A 64 -27.83 17.35 2.32
C GLY A 64 -27.18 18.03 3.52
N ASN A 65 -26.08 17.46 4.04
CA ASN A 65 -25.27 18.08 5.09
C ASN A 65 -23.84 18.34 4.58
N ASP A 66 -23.37 19.58 4.75
CA ASP A 66 -22.01 19.97 4.39
C ASP A 66 -20.99 19.65 5.49
N MET A 67 -21.44 19.17 6.66
CA MET A 67 -20.55 18.75 7.74
C MET A 67 -20.12 17.28 7.60
N VAL A 68 -18.82 17.04 7.80
CA VAL A 68 -18.24 15.71 7.90
C VAL A 68 -18.19 15.30 9.38
N LYS A 69 -18.81 14.17 9.71
CA LYS A 69 -18.75 13.59 11.04
C LYS A 69 -17.56 12.64 11.13
N ILE A 70 -16.65 12.92 12.07
CA ILE A 70 -15.47 12.09 12.34
C ILE A 70 -15.71 11.33 13.64
N VAL A 71 -15.73 10.00 13.54
CA VAL A 71 -15.75 9.08 14.69
C VAL A 71 -14.42 8.34 14.71
N HIS A 72 -13.78 8.25 15.88
CA HIS A 72 -12.48 7.62 15.97
C HIS A 72 -12.30 6.83 17.27
N ARG A 73 -11.41 5.85 17.20
CA ARG A 73 -10.79 5.20 18.35
C ARG A 73 -9.28 5.40 18.21
N TRP A 74 -8.74 6.33 19.00
CA TRP A 74 -7.33 6.73 18.93
C TRP A 74 -6.40 5.80 19.72
N GLU A 75 -6.93 5.08 20.72
CA GLU A 75 -6.12 4.21 21.58
C GLU A 75 -5.52 3.03 20.82
N HIS A 76 -4.19 3.02 20.72
CA HIS A 76 -3.42 1.92 20.17
C HIS A 76 -3.25 0.79 21.20
N ALA A 77 -3.37 -0.45 20.74
CA ALA A 77 -3.20 -1.64 21.56
C ALA A 77 -2.17 -2.58 20.94
N GLY A 78 -1.22 -3.05 21.75
CA GLY A 78 -0.17 -3.99 21.32
C GLY A 78 1.03 -3.37 20.60
N HIS A 79 1.07 -2.04 20.44
CA HIS A 79 2.24 -1.29 19.97
C HIS A 79 2.22 0.16 20.50
N ASN A 80 3.36 0.84 20.48
CA ASN A 80 3.49 2.25 20.82
C ASN A 80 3.58 3.07 19.52
N ALA A 81 2.53 3.83 19.18
CA ALA A 81 2.49 4.61 17.96
C ALA A 81 3.61 5.67 17.87
N ASP A 82 4.07 6.18 19.01
CA ASP A 82 5.03 7.27 19.08
C ASP A 82 6.49 6.79 19.10
N SER A 83 6.72 5.46 19.10
CA SER A 83 8.09 4.96 19.10
C SER A 83 8.72 5.02 17.71
N LEU A 84 10.00 5.40 17.66
CA LEU A 84 10.79 5.43 16.41
C LEU A 84 10.78 4.08 15.69
N ASP A 85 10.80 2.97 16.43
CA ASP A 85 10.75 1.64 15.83
C ASP A 85 9.41 1.35 15.15
N ASN A 86 8.28 1.75 15.74
CA ASN A 86 6.97 1.59 15.09
C ASN A 86 6.82 2.53 13.89
N MET A 87 7.31 3.77 13.99
CA MET A 87 7.31 4.69 12.85
C MET A 87 8.13 4.16 11.67
N ARG A 88 9.29 3.53 11.94
CA ARG A 88 10.13 2.87 10.93
C ARG A 88 9.51 1.61 10.36
N ALA A 89 8.87 0.78 11.19
CA ALA A 89 8.24 -0.47 10.79
C ALA A 89 6.90 -0.26 10.07
N SER A 90 6.28 0.91 10.28
CA SER A 90 5.01 1.28 9.67
C SER A 90 5.11 1.29 8.14
N ARG A 91 4.03 0.89 7.47
CA ARG A 91 3.99 0.87 6.01
C ARG A 91 4.00 2.28 5.41
N ASN A 92 4.52 2.40 4.20
CA ASN A 92 4.30 3.61 3.40
C ASN A 92 2.81 3.71 3.03
N PRO A 93 2.22 4.91 3.06
CA PRO A 93 0.85 5.13 2.60
C PRO A 93 0.64 4.68 1.16
N ASP A 94 -0.61 4.37 0.80
CA ASP A 94 -0.92 3.86 -0.54
C ASP A 94 -0.58 4.85 -1.65
N VAL A 95 -0.70 6.17 -1.39
CA VAL A 95 -0.26 7.22 -2.33
C VAL A 95 1.24 7.14 -2.64
N VAL A 96 2.09 6.88 -1.63
CA VAL A 96 3.53 6.72 -1.81
C VAL A 96 3.86 5.44 -2.59
N ARG A 97 3.12 4.36 -2.31
CA ARG A 97 3.27 3.11 -3.04
C ARG A 97 2.87 3.25 -4.51
N ALA A 98 1.75 3.92 -4.79
CA ALA A 98 1.28 4.20 -6.13
C ALA A 98 2.29 5.06 -6.90
N TRP A 99 2.84 6.09 -6.25
CA TRP A 99 3.91 6.91 -6.84
C TRP A 99 5.17 6.10 -7.17
N LEU A 100 5.61 5.20 -6.27
CA LEU A 100 6.74 4.31 -6.56
C LEU A 100 6.47 3.39 -7.75
N ASP A 101 5.28 2.79 -7.81
CA ASP A 101 4.88 1.91 -8.91
C ASP A 101 4.81 2.70 -10.24
N GLU A 102 4.33 3.95 -10.22
CA GLU A 102 4.31 4.85 -11.37
C GLU A 102 5.74 5.16 -11.87
N LYS A 103 6.66 5.55 -10.99
CA LYS A 103 8.05 5.86 -11.39
C LYS A 103 8.77 4.64 -11.96
N VAL A 104 8.57 3.48 -11.36
CA VAL A 104 9.10 2.22 -11.88
C VAL A 104 8.47 1.89 -13.25
N SER A 105 7.18 2.18 -13.45
CA SER A 105 6.51 1.99 -14.75
C SER A 105 7.07 2.89 -15.87
N GLN A 106 7.54 4.09 -15.50
CA GLN A 106 8.23 5.03 -16.39
C GLN A 106 9.68 4.62 -16.70
N GLY A 107 10.15 3.49 -16.16
CA GLY A 107 11.49 2.96 -16.41
C GLY A 107 12.58 3.51 -15.48
N PHE A 108 12.22 4.23 -14.42
CA PHE A 108 13.20 4.68 -13.44
C PHE A 108 13.75 3.49 -12.65
N ASP A 109 15.08 3.36 -12.66
CA ASP A 109 15.77 2.35 -11.86
C ASP A 109 15.91 2.79 -10.40
N GLN A 110 16.45 1.90 -9.56
CA GLN A 110 16.62 2.19 -8.14
C GLN A 110 17.51 3.42 -7.90
N LYS A 111 18.50 3.66 -8.75
CA LYS A 111 19.44 4.79 -8.61
C LYS A 111 18.74 6.11 -8.93
N ALA A 112 17.94 6.14 -10.00
CA ALA A 112 17.19 7.31 -10.41
C ALA A 112 16.10 7.65 -9.39
N ILE A 113 15.37 6.66 -8.85
CA ILE A 113 14.39 6.89 -7.78
C ILE A 113 15.07 7.44 -6.52
N LYS A 114 16.22 6.87 -6.11
CA LYS A 114 16.98 7.41 -4.97
C LYS A 114 17.42 8.86 -5.21
N ALA A 115 17.78 9.23 -6.44
CA ALA A 115 18.12 10.60 -6.78
C ALA A 115 16.91 11.54 -6.66
N LEU A 116 15.72 11.11 -7.09
CA LEU A 116 14.47 11.88 -6.94
C LEU A 116 14.05 12.09 -5.48
N LEU A 117 14.36 11.12 -4.61
CA LEU A 117 14.05 11.19 -3.18
C LEU A 117 15.04 12.02 -2.37
N ARG A 118 16.19 12.37 -2.98
CA ARG A 118 17.26 13.08 -2.28
C ARG A 118 16.88 14.54 -2.13
N MET A 119 16.68 14.96 -0.89
CA MET A 119 16.46 16.35 -0.54
C MET A 119 17.79 17.12 -0.48
N THR A 120 17.76 18.40 -0.85
CA THR A 120 18.91 19.31 -0.68
C THR A 120 19.09 19.71 0.79
N SER A 121 20.20 20.35 1.11
CA SER A 121 20.44 20.81 2.50
C SER A 121 19.44 21.90 2.90
N GLU A 122 18.98 22.69 1.94
CA GLU A 122 17.99 23.75 2.11
C GLU A 122 16.61 23.15 2.38
N GLU A 123 16.18 22.18 1.57
CA GLU A 123 14.90 21.49 1.79
C GLU A 123 14.86 20.74 3.14
N LEU A 124 16.01 20.22 3.59
CA LEU A 124 16.12 19.59 4.90
C LEU A 124 16.09 20.60 6.06
N SER A 125 16.60 21.82 5.88
CA SER A 125 16.60 22.84 6.94
C SER A 125 15.22 23.45 7.18
N GLU A 126 14.32 23.36 6.19
CA GLU A 126 12.92 23.72 6.31
C GLU A 126 12.12 22.74 7.20
N ILE A 127 12.65 21.56 7.48
CA ILE A 127 12.03 20.58 8.38
C ILE A 127 12.20 21.03 9.82
N THR A 128 11.24 21.82 10.29
CA THR A 128 11.17 22.29 11.68
C THR A 128 10.34 21.36 12.57
N PRO A 129 10.53 21.40 13.90
CA PRO A 129 9.70 20.63 14.85
C PRO A 129 8.20 20.99 14.81
N TYR A 130 7.84 22.10 14.16
CA TYR A 130 6.47 22.58 14.05
C TYR A 130 5.77 22.14 12.76
N LEU A 131 6.45 21.41 11.86
CA LEU A 131 5.78 20.83 10.72
C LEU A 131 4.75 19.80 11.19
N GLU A 132 3.53 19.92 10.68
CA GLU A 132 2.46 18.97 10.93
C GLU A 132 2.73 17.61 10.27
N THR A 133 3.56 17.57 9.23
CA THR A 133 3.87 16.35 8.48
C THR A 133 5.33 16.27 8.06
N VAL A 134 5.97 15.12 8.30
CA VAL A 134 7.31 14.83 7.78
C VAL A 134 7.22 14.39 6.31
N PRO A 135 8.05 14.92 5.39
CA PRO A 135 8.09 14.47 4.00
C PRO A 135 8.27 12.95 3.89
N TYR A 136 7.42 12.30 3.09
CA TYR A 136 7.47 10.84 2.91
C TYR A 136 8.78 10.34 2.29
N SER A 137 9.48 11.21 1.54
CA SER A 137 10.79 10.90 0.94
C SER A 137 11.81 10.38 1.97
N ILE A 138 11.73 10.86 3.21
CA ILE A 138 12.61 10.47 4.32
C ILE A 138 12.34 9.03 4.78
N LYS A 139 11.09 8.57 4.69
CA LYS A 139 10.67 7.24 5.14
C LYS A 139 10.97 6.17 4.09
N ILE A 140 10.89 6.51 2.80
CA ILE A 140 11.05 5.54 1.70
C ILE A 140 12.46 4.95 1.74
N ASN A 141 12.54 3.64 1.98
CA ASN A 141 13.82 2.93 2.07
C ASN A 141 14.15 2.18 0.77
N ALA A 142 15.38 1.67 0.67
CA ALA A 142 15.84 0.94 -0.50
C ALA A 142 15.03 -0.34 -0.80
N MET A 143 14.48 -0.98 0.24
CA MET A 143 13.66 -2.18 0.12
C MET A 143 12.27 -1.86 -0.46
N ASP A 144 11.70 -0.69 -0.17
CA ASP A 144 10.45 -0.23 -0.75
C ASP A 144 10.56 -0.08 -2.28
N ILE A 145 11.65 0.55 -2.74
CA ILE A 145 11.97 0.71 -4.16
C ILE A 145 12.21 -0.66 -4.81
N TYR A 146 12.99 -1.54 -4.17
CA TYR A 146 13.21 -2.90 -4.65
C TYR A 146 11.90 -3.67 -4.81
N ASN A 147 11.01 -3.58 -3.81
CA ASN A 147 9.72 -4.25 -3.86
C ASN A 147 8.82 -3.69 -4.98
N ALA A 148 8.88 -2.40 -5.29
CA ALA A 148 8.16 -1.81 -6.42
C ALA A 148 8.68 -2.33 -7.77
N ILE A 149 10.01 -2.33 -7.96
CA ILE A 149 10.65 -2.89 -9.16
C ILE A 149 10.27 -4.36 -9.33
N ARG A 150 10.33 -5.14 -8.25
CA ARG A 150 9.97 -6.55 -8.28
C ARG A 150 8.49 -6.76 -8.62
N ARG A 151 7.59 -5.97 -8.04
CA ARG A 151 6.15 -6.05 -8.38
C ARG A 151 5.91 -5.78 -9.86
N LYS A 152 6.55 -4.74 -10.43
CA LYS A 152 6.47 -4.49 -11.87
C LYS A 152 7.02 -5.66 -12.67
N GLY A 153 8.19 -6.17 -12.31
CA GLY A 153 8.77 -7.35 -12.97
C GLY A 153 7.82 -8.55 -12.95
N ASP A 154 7.21 -8.85 -11.82
CA ASP A 154 6.22 -9.93 -11.71
C ASP A 154 4.99 -9.66 -12.61
N ILE A 155 4.48 -8.42 -12.67
CA ILE A 155 3.35 -8.03 -13.53
C ILE A 155 3.70 -8.13 -15.02
N ASP A 156 4.86 -7.64 -15.42
CA ASP A 156 5.28 -7.60 -16.82
C ASP A 156 5.66 -9.00 -17.35
N THR A 157 6.14 -9.88 -16.47
CA THR A 157 6.62 -11.22 -16.85
C THR A 157 5.57 -12.32 -16.74
N ARG A 158 4.54 -12.16 -15.90
CA ARG A 158 3.49 -13.17 -15.75
C ARG A 158 2.28 -12.86 -16.62
N LEU A 159 1.93 -13.81 -17.49
CA LEU A 159 0.71 -13.77 -18.29
C LEU A 159 -0.49 -14.44 -17.60
N ALA A 160 -0.23 -15.22 -16.56
CA ALA A 160 -1.23 -15.87 -15.71
C ALA A 160 -0.78 -15.90 -14.24
N SER A 161 -1.72 -16.17 -13.32
CA SER A 161 -1.44 -16.26 -11.89
C SER A 161 -0.54 -17.45 -11.54
N GLU A 162 -0.80 -18.60 -12.17
CA GLU A 162 -0.01 -19.82 -12.02
C GLU A 162 1.17 -19.84 -13.00
N LEU A 163 2.29 -20.40 -12.54
CA LEU A 163 3.55 -20.38 -13.30
C LEU A 163 3.43 -21.20 -14.60
N ASP A 164 2.87 -22.40 -14.51
CA ASP A 164 2.76 -23.32 -15.65
C ASP A 164 1.88 -22.72 -16.76
N ASP A 165 0.75 -22.14 -16.39
CA ASP A 165 -0.14 -21.42 -17.31
C ASP A 165 0.55 -20.22 -17.95
N SER A 166 1.31 -19.45 -17.16
CA SER A 166 2.06 -18.31 -17.68
C SER A 166 3.12 -18.74 -18.69
N ILE A 167 3.79 -19.88 -18.47
CA ILE A 167 4.79 -20.43 -19.39
C ILE A 167 4.11 -20.89 -20.68
N ALA A 168 2.98 -21.58 -20.59
CA ALA A 168 2.21 -22.02 -21.76
C ALA A 168 1.82 -20.84 -22.65
N LEU A 169 1.28 -19.76 -22.07
CA LEU A 169 0.91 -18.54 -22.80
C LEU A 169 2.12 -17.86 -23.47
N TRP A 170 3.29 -17.86 -22.82
CA TRP A 170 4.51 -17.34 -23.43
C TRP A 170 4.96 -18.18 -24.63
N LEU A 171 4.88 -19.51 -24.54
CA LEU A 171 5.20 -20.42 -25.64
C LEU A 171 4.26 -20.21 -26.83
N GLU A 172 2.96 -20.06 -26.58
CA GLU A 172 1.98 -19.74 -27.62
C GLU A 172 2.31 -18.44 -28.33
N LYS A 173 2.62 -17.39 -27.56
CA LYS A 173 3.00 -16.07 -28.11
C LYS A 173 4.28 -16.14 -28.94
N LEU A 174 5.27 -16.91 -28.49
CA LEU A 174 6.52 -17.14 -29.22
C LEU A 174 6.28 -17.91 -30.54
N LEU A 175 5.49 -18.98 -30.50
CA LEU A 175 5.15 -19.77 -31.69
C LEU A 175 4.35 -18.95 -32.71
N ALA A 176 3.42 -18.12 -32.25
CA ALA A 176 2.67 -17.20 -33.11
C ALA A 176 3.61 -16.20 -33.80
N PHE A 177 4.57 -15.63 -33.04
CA PHE A 177 5.57 -14.71 -33.59
C PHE A 177 6.47 -15.37 -34.64
N LEU A 178 6.95 -16.59 -34.38
CA LEU A 178 7.78 -17.34 -35.33
C LEU A 178 7.03 -17.67 -36.63
N LYS A 179 5.74 -18.01 -36.55
CA LYS A 179 4.90 -18.24 -37.74
C LYS A 179 4.78 -16.98 -38.61
N VAL A 180 4.61 -15.80 -37.99
CA VAL A 180 4.54 -14.51 -38.72
C VAL A 180 5.88 -14.17 -39.38
N LEU A 181 7.00 -14.50 -38.76
CA LEU A 181 8.32 -14.28 -39.37
C LEU A 181 8.54 -15.21 -40.58
N ALA A 182 8.17 -16.48 -40.46
CA ALA A 182 8.34 -17.46 -41.54
C ALA A 182 7.51 -17.11 -42.79
N THR A 183 6.29 -16.58 -42.63
CA THR A 183 5.47 -16.15 -43.76
C THR A 183 6.01 -14.89 -44.44
N LYS A 184 6.64 -13.98 -43.69
CA LYS A 184 7.29 -12.78 -44.25
C LYS A 184 8.59 -13.07 -45.02
N THR A 185 9.32 -14.12 -44.66
CA THR A 185 10.54 -14.52 -45.38
C THR A 185 10.26 -15.29 -46.67
N SER A 186 9.08 -15.91 -46.80
CA SER A 186 8.69 -16.65 -48.01
C SER A 186 8.13 -15.79 -49.15
N LEU A 187 7.99 -14.47 -48.92
CA LEU A 187 7.48 -13.46 -49.86
C LEU A 187 8.58 -12.58 -50.48
N LYS A 188 9.86 -12.97 -50.34
CA LYS A 188 11.02 -12.32 -50.98
C LYS A 188 11.67 -13.24 -52.00
#